data_AF-A0A523U428-F1
#
_entry.id   AF-A0A523U428-F1
#
_cell.length_a   1.000
_cell.length_b   1.000
_cell.length_c   1.000
_cell.angle_alpha   90.00
_cell.angle_beta   90.00
_cell.angle_gamma   90.00
#
_symmetry.space_group_name_H-M   'P 1'
#
loop_
_entity.id
_entity.type
_entity.pdbx_description
1 polymer ?
#
loop_
_entity_poly.entity_id
_entity_poly.type
_entity_poly.pdbx_seq_one_letter_code
_entity_poly.pdbx_strand_id
1 'polypeptide(L)'
;MTRAAASRTCVPSGRAGSADSGGVTVQIVIVGLGQMGFSLAEELDKEGHDVSGVEPMRDRVEMARTRLDIMAIRGSGVSRAVLREAGAEKADLIVAVSGSDEVNIVSCLIGRKLGIQKRLARIESRLLVKEMHDLHGILGIDEFFAPRPVAVEHLTRILTAPGTIESAEFAGGRIILRGLRVDSSSKLTSAPLSDVRETFPEKFLVTAVRRDQDLVVPTGDFQVREGDIIYVTMNVAAFRNFLSAFNLQRFPDRRIIIYGASEVGLDLCRRLAQLKYDVVLLEEDEGKCERAAEFLPLTSVIHGQPLDSGLMQDLKINQSSFLGLSRRTEVNFASAVAAKRLGAHHAVMLASRPEEVEMFARPPVDAVVNPITLSVGAILRSVRAGRVIILFKMAGQRAEALEIEAEAGAPGIGCPLSELGDKFPAGAVVAAIVSKEGAHVASGETVVNPGDHVIVVALNKAVPDIIRLFSTEAAASRAPVNDGENS
;
A
#
# COMPACT_ATOMS: atom_id res chain seq x y z
N MET A 1 -29.77 -30.46 -38.98
CA MET A 1 -28.67 -29.47 -39.05
C MET A 1 -27.89 -29.55 -37.76
N THR A 2 -26.78 -30.24 -37.81
CA THR A 2 -25.94 -30.66 -36.68
C THR A 2 -25.00 -29.50 -36.31
N ARG A 3 -25.06 -28.98 -35.08
CA ARG A 3 -24.08 -28.01 -34.56
C ARG A 3 -23.00 -28.78 -33.80
N ALA A 4 -21.78 -28.72 -34.31
CA ALA A 4 -20.59 -29.30 -33.71
C ALA A 4 -20.18 -28.50 -32.45
N ALA A 5 -20.02 -29.19 -31.33
CA ALA A 5 -19.34 -28.69 -30.14
C ALA A 5 -17.83 -28.86 -30.34
N ALA A 6 -17.09 -27.75 -30.37
CA ALA A 6 -15.63 -27.79 -30.38
C ALA A 6 -15.12 -27.88 -28.93
N SER A 7 -14.84 -29.12 -28.48
CA SER A 7 -14.06 -29.36 -27.27
C SER A 7 -12.61 -28.97 -27.52
N ARG A 8 -12.14 -27.86 -26.93
CA ARG A 8 -10.71 -27.55 -26.87
C ARG A 8 -10.14 -28.21 -25.63
N THR A 9 -9.57 -29.39 -25.80
CA THR A 9 -8.76 -30.07 -24.79
C THR A 9 -7.46 -29.30 -24.57
N CYS A 10 -7.17 -28.93 -23.32
CA CYS A 10 -5.84 -28.47 -22.92
C CYS A 10 -4.81 -29.57 -23.20
N VAL A 11 -3.79 -29.25 -24.00
CA VAL A 11 -2.67 -30.14 -24.29
C VAL A 11 -1.70 -30.12 -23.09
N PRO A 12 -1.19 -31.27 -22.61
CA PRO A 12 -0.23 -31.31 -21.51
C PRO A 12 1.18 -31.09 -22.05
N SER A 13 1.90 -30.08 -21.54
CA SER A 13 3.33 -29.90 -21.78
C SER A 13 4.12 -30.03 -20.47
N GLY A 14 4.97 -31.05 -20.41
CA GLY A 14 6.29 -30.99 -19.76
C GLY A 14 6.38 -31.16 -18.24
N ARG A 15 7.17 -32.15 -17.81
CA ARG A 15 7.51 -32.47 -16.41
C ARG A 15 8.32 -31.35 -15.73
N ALA A 16 8.08 -31.25 -14.42
CA ALA A 16 8.76 -30.38 -13.46
C ALA A 16 10.29 -30.51 -13.49
N GLY A 17 10.96 -29.38 -13.75
CA GLY A 17 12.34 -29.11 -13.37
C GLY A 17 12.37 -28.28 -12.08
N SER A 18 13.42 -28.48 -11.29
CA SER A 18 13.71 -27.89 -9.98
C SER A 18 13.46 -26.39 -9.86
N ALA A 19 12.99 -25.99 -8.68
CA ALA A 19 12.72 -24.62 -8.26
C ALA A 19 13.95 -23.71 -8.46
N ASP A 20 13.89 -22.89 -9.49
CA ASP A 20 14.69 -21.69 -9.64
C ASP A 20 13.70 -20.51 -9.57
N SER A 21 13.94 -19.56 -8.68
CA SER A 21 13.08 -18.39 -8.45
C SER A 21 13.26 -17.37 -9.57
N GLY A 22 13.07 -17.79 -10.83
CA GLY A 22 13.31 -17.01 -12.04
C GLY A 22 12.25 -15.93 -12.28
N GLY A 23 12.19 -14.91 -11.42
CA GLY A 23 11.51 -13.67 -11.77
C GLY A 23 12.34 -12.90 -12.81
N VAL A 24 11.76 -11.90 -13.49
CA VAL A 24 12.59 -10.95 -14.24
C VAL A 24 13.47 -10.21 -13.23
N THR A 25 14.75 -10.56 -13.15
CA THR A 25 15.72 -9.84 -12.33
C THR A 25 15.95 -8.47 -12.97
N VAL A 26 15.49 -7.42 -12.29
CA VAL A 26 15.70 -6.02 -12.68
C VAL A 26 16.96 -5.53 -11.98
N GLN A 27 17.83 -4.81 -12.70
CA GLN A 27 18.99 -4.17 -12.11
C GLN A 27 18.62 -2.77 -11.60
N ILE A 28 18.71 -2.58 -10.28
CA ILE A 28 18.19 -1.40 -9.60
C ILE A 28 19.30 -0.72 -8.81
N VAL A 29 19.50 0.58 -9.07
CA VAL A 29 20.38 1.42 -8.25
C VAL A 29 19.54 2.27 -7.30
N ILE A 30 19.73 2.10 -5.99
CA ILE A 30 19.09 2.88 -4.94
C ILE A 30 20.07 3.93 -4.43
N VAL A 31 19.68 5.21 -4.51
CA VAL A 31 20.47 6.31 -3.96
C VAL A 31 19.89 6.74 -2.62
N GLY A 32 20.68 6.54 -1.56
CA GLY A 32 20.33 6.74 -0.16
C GLY A 32 19.85 5.44 0.48
N LEU A 33 20.54 4.98 1.54
CA LEU A 33 20.18 3.81 2.35
C LEU A 33 19.75 4.24 3.76
N GLY A 34 19.03 5.37 3.85
CA GLY A 34 18.26 5.72 5.03
C GLY A 34 17.07 4.77 5.22
N GLN A 35 16.16 5.10 6.14
CA GLN A 35 15.02 4.22 6.48
C GLN A 35 14.22 3.76 5.24
N MET A 36 13.93 4.68 4.32
CA MET A 36 13.18 4.37 3.10
C MET A 36 13.97 3.53 2.11
N GLY A 37 15.21 3.93 1.79
CA GLY A 37 16.02 3.19 0.83
C GLY A 37 16.44 1.81 1.31
N PHE A 38 16.71 1.67 2.62
CA PHE A 38 16.95 0.35 3.22
C PHE A 38 15.69 -0.52 3.16
N SER A 39 14.51 0.02 3.52
CA SER A 39 13.25 -0.73 3.44
C SER A 39 12.89 -1.11 2.00
N LEU A 40 13.16 -0.25 1.03
CA LEU A 40 12.97 -0.55 -0.40
C LEU A 40 13.96 -1.63 -0.87
N ALA A 41 15.24 -1.51 -0.51
CA ALA A 41 16.25 -2.49 -0.85
C ALA A 41 15.91 -3.87 -0.28
N GLU A 42 15.44 -3.93 0.97
CA GLU A 42 15.03 -5.18 1.63
C GLU A 42 13.86 -5.85 0.90
N GLU A 43 12.85 -5.09 0.45
CA GLU A 43 11.73 -5.68 -0.30
C GLU A 43 12.16 -6.14 -1.70
N LEU A 44 13.01 -5.37 -2.40
CA LEU A 44 13.49 -5.72 -3.74
C LEU A 44 14.45 -6.94 -3.73
N ASP A 45 15.29 -7.03 -2.69
CA ASP A 45 16.16 -8.18 -2.44
C ASP A 45 15.34 -9.45 -2.18
N LYS A 46 14.31 -9.38 -1.32
CA LYS A 46 13.34 -10.48 -1.11
C LYS A 46 12.62 -10.90 -2.40
N GLU A 47 12.37 -9.97 -3.32
CA GLU A 47 11.77 -10.24 -4.63
C GLU A 47 12.77 -10.83 -5.65
N GLY A 48 14.06 -10.94 -5.30
CA GLY A 48 15.12 -11.53 -6.13
C GLY A 48 15.65 -10.59 -7.21
N HIS A 49 15.53 -9.27 -7.03
CA HIS A 49 16.11 -8.28 -7.93
C HIS A 49 17.60 -8.02 -7.64
N ASP A 50 18.35 -7.59 -8.66
CA ASP A 50 19.77 -7.24 -8.52
C ASP A 50 19.86 -5.78 -8.06
N VAL A 51 20.10 -5.60 -6.76
CA VAL A 51 20.06 -4.29 -6.11
C VAL A 51 21.46 -3.80 -5.77
N SER A 52 21.74 -2.55 -6.12
CA SER A 52 22.91 -1.82 -5.70
C SER A 52 22.50 -0.56 -4.94
N GLY A 53 23.15 -0.25 -3.82
CA GLY A 53 22.86 0.88 -2.96
C GLY A 53 24.02 1.86 -2.86
N VAL A 54 23.75 3.16 -2.93
CA VAL A 54 24.73 4.24 -2.72
C VAL A 54 24.38 5.05 -1.48
N GLU A 55 25.30 5.14 -0.52
CA GLU A 55 25.04 5.85 0.74
C GLU A 55 26.32 6.48 1.32
N PRO A 56 26.32 7.78 1.68
CA PRO A 56 27.52 8.43 2.22
C PRO A 56 27.88 8.00 3.65
N MET A 57 26.88 7.71 4.50
CA MET A 57 27.11 7.31 5.89
C MET A 57 27.59 5.86 5.96
N ARG A 58 28.80 5.67 6.50
CA ARG A 58 29.44 4.35 6.64
C ARG A 58 28.54 3.36 7.39
N ASP A 59 27.97 3.76 8.52
CA ASP A 59 27.18 2.85 9.37
C ASP A 59 25.97 2.27 8.64
N ARG A 60 25.35 3.04 7.75
CA ARG A 60 24.22 2.58 6.92
C ARG A 60 24.65 1.63 5.82
N VAL A 61 25.82 1.85 5.22
CA VAL A 61 26.42 0.94 4.23
C VAL A 61 26.73 -0.42 4.88
N GLU A 62 27.37 -0.42 6.06
CA GLU A 62 27.70 -1.65 6.77
C GLU A 62 26.43 -2.40 7.21
N MET A 63 25.40 -1.66 7.67
CA MET A 63 24.10 -2.25 8.00
C MET A 63 23.45 -2.92 6.79
N ALA A 64 23.48 -2.28 5.62
CA ALA A 64 22.97 -2.87 4.37
C ALA A 64 23.72 -4.14 3.99
N ARG A 65 25.06 -4.12 3.98
CA ARG A 65 25.89 -5.31 3.67
C ARG A 65 25.70 -6.47 4.64
N THR A 66 25.36 -6.17 5.89
CA THR A 66 25.17 -7.20 6.92
C THR A 66 23.79 -7.86 6.82
N ARG A 67 22.76 -7.10 6.41
CA ARG A 67 21.37 -7.54 6.49
C ARG A 67 20.78 -7.96 5.15
N LEU A 68 21.32 -7.47 4.03
CA LEU A 68 20.76 -7.62 2.69
C LEU A 68 21.82 -8.20 1.75
N ASP A 69 21.41 -8.97 0.75
CA ASP A 69 22.30 -9.51 -0.28
C ASP A 69 22.46 -8.54 -1.45
N ILE A 70 22.97 -7.35 -1.15
CA ILE A 70 23.09 -6.25 -2.12
C ILE A 70 24.50 -5.68 -2.20
N MET A 71 24.84 -5.10 -3.35
CA MET A 71 26.06 -4.29 -3.46
C MET A 71 25.84 -2.91 -2.82
N ALA A 72 26.37 -2.67 -1.63
CA ALA A 72 26.32 -1.33 -1.03
C ALA A 72 27.67 -0.59 -1.16
N ILE A 73 27.64 0.63 -1.72
CA ILE A 73 28.80 1.48 -1.97
C ILE A 73 28.73 2.74 -1.12
N ARG A 74 29.85 3.07 -0.51
CA ARG A 74 29.99 4.31 0.25
C ARG A 74 30.31 5.47 -0.68
N GLY A 75 29.39 6.41 -0.83
CA GLY A 75 29.62 7.59 -1.66
C GLY A 75 28.37 8.46 -1.81
N SER A 76 28.52 9.56 -2.55
CA SER A 76 27.40 10.46 -2.84
C SER A 76 26.72 10.07 -4.15
N GLY A 77 25.38 10.06 -4.14
CA GLY A 77 24.57 9.81 -5.33
C GLY A 77 24.74 10.83 -6.46
N VAL A 78 25.28 12.02 -6.15
CA VAL A 78 25.60 13.03 -7.18
C VAL A 78 26.95 12.79 -7.85
N SER A 79 27.71 11.76 -7.44
CA SER A 79 28.98 11.41 -8.07
C SER A 79 28.75 10.39 -9.19
N ARG A 80 28.98 10.81 -10.44
CA ARG A 80 28.94 9.92 -11.61
C ARG A 80 29.87 8.72 -11.46
N ALA A 81 31.03 8.88 -10.83
CA ALA A 81 31.97 7.78 -10.61
C ALA A 81 31.40 6.73 -9.64
N VAL A 82 30.77 7.18 -8.55
CA VAL A 82 30.13 6.29 -7.57
C VAL A 82 28.92 5.58 -8.17
N LEU A 83 28.09 6.29 -8.96
CA LEU A 83 26.97 5.64 -9.66
C LEU A 83 27.46 4.58 -10.66
N ARG A 84 28.57 4.82 -11.36
CA ARG A 84 29.20 3.82 -12.24
C ARG A 84 29.71 2.61 -11.48
N GLU A 85 30.35 2.83 -10.33
CA GLU A 85 30.75 1.76 -9.42
C GLU A 85 29.54 0.91 -8.98
N ALA A 86 28.39 1.56 -8.78
CA ALA A 86 27.10 0.93 -8.46
C ALA A 86 26.41 0.25 -9.65
N GLY A 87 27.07 0.12 -10.81
CA GLY A 87 26.49 -0.54 -11.98
C GLY A 87 25.44 0.29 -12.73
N ALA A 88 25.33 1.59 -12.48
CA ALA A 88 24.30 2.46 -13.09
C ALA A 88 24.26 2.45 -14.63
N GLU A 89 25.33 2.11 -15.34
CA GLU A 89 25.34 2.04 -16.81
C GLU A 89 24.57 0.83 -17.37
N LYS A 90 24.34 -0.20 -16.55
CA LYS A 90 23.58 -1.40 -16.91
C LYS A 90 22.23 -1.46 -16.23
N ALA A 91 22.00 -0.60 -15.24
CA ALA A 91 20.77 -0.55 -14.45
C ALA A 91 19.55 -0.22 -15.32
N ASP A 92 18.47 -0.96 -15.10
CA ASP A 92 17.17 -0.71 -15.71
C ASP A 92 16.47 0.48 -15.02
N LEU A 93 16.74 0.65 -13.73
CA LEU A 93 16.06 1.60 -12.87
C LEU A 93 17.06 2.27 -11.88
N ILE A 94 16.87 3.57 -11.67
CA ILE A 94 17.44 4.28 -10.51
C ILE A 94 16.31 4.81 -9.62
N VAL A 95 16.42 4.60 -8.31
CA VAL A 95 15.49 5.10 -7.31
C VAL A 95 16.24 5.97 -6.30
N ALA A 96 16.03 7.28 -6.37
CA ALA A 96 16.68 8.23 -5.48
C ALA A 96 15.78 8.61 -4.30
N VAL A 97 16.15 8.12 -3.12
CA VAL A 97 15.38 8.14 -1.86
C VAL A 97 16.19 8.72 -0.71
N SER A 98 17.17 9.57 -1.02
CA SER A 98 17.95 10.28 -0.01
C SER A 98 17.08 11.30 0.73
N GLY A 99 17.61 11.84 1.83
CA GLY A 99 16.94 12.89 2.61
C GLY A 99 16.96 14.29 1.97
N SER A 100 17.53 14.46 0.78
CA SER A 100 17.61 15.74 0.06
C SER A 100 16.98 15.61 -1.32
N ASP A 101 16.02 16.48 -1.60
CA ASP A 101 15.36 16.55 -2.92
C ASP A 101 16.39 16.89 -4.00
N GLU A 102 17.35 17.75 -3.71
CA GLU A 102 18.42 18.15 -4.63
C GLU A 102 19.30 16.96 -5.01
N VAL A 103 19.72 16.15 -4.04
CA VAL A 103 20.47 14.91 -4.30
C VAL A 103 19.62 13.96 -5.13
N ASN A 104 18.33 13.83 -4.85
CA ASN A 104 17.45 12.92 -5.58
C ASN A 104 17.28 13.33 -7.04
N ILE A 105 17.02 14.61 -7.30
CA ILE A 105 16.91 15.20 -8.64
C ILE A 105 18.22 15.05 -9.41
N VAL A 106 19.35 15.44 -8.82
CA VAL A 106 20.66 15.38 -9.48
C VAL A 106 21.07 13.93 -9.78
N SER A 107 20.77 12.99 -8.88
CA SER A 107 21.06 11.57 -9.11
C SER A 107 20.26 11.02 -10.31
N CYS A 108 18.97 11.37 -10.43
CA CYS A 108 18.16 11.00 -11.58
C CYS A 108 18.66 11.64 -12.89
N LEU A 109 19.08 12.90 -12.86
CA LEU A 109 19.70 13.57 -14.01
C LEU A 109 20.98 12.87 -14.48
N ILE A 110 21.84 12.47 -13.55
CA ILE A 110 23.06 11.71 -13.88
C ILE A 110 22.68 10.32 -14.41
N GLY A 111 21.71 9.64 -13.79
CA GLY A 111 21.17 8.36 -14.26
C GLY A 111 20.67 8.43 -15.71
N ARG A 112 19.94 9.49 -16.07
CA ARG A 112 19.53 9.76 -17.47
C ARG A 112 20.74 9.84 -18.41
N LYS A 113 21.79 10.57 -18.01
CA LYS A 113 23.03 10.69 -18.80
C LYS A 113 23.84 9.39 -18.87
N LEU A 114 23.64 8.46 -17.94
CA LEU A 114 24.22 7.12 -17.96
C LEU A 114 23.38 6.09 -18.73
N GLY A 115 22.22 6.50 -19.28
CA GLY A 115 21.38 5.66 -20.12
C GLY A 115 20.28 4.87 -19.39
N ILE A 116 20.13 5.06 -18.08
CA ILE A 116 19.05 4.43 -17.30
C ILE A 116 17.72 4.96 -17.80
N GLN A 117 16.82 4.07 -18.22
CA GLN A 117 15.55 4.45 -18.86
C GLN A 117 14.49 4.91 -17.87
N LYS A 118 14.45 4.33 -16.67
CA LYS A 118 13.47 4.64 -15.64
C LYS A 118 14.13 5.26 -14.40
N ARG A 119 13.66 6.41 -13.96
CA ARG A 119 14.26 7.22 -12.88
C ARG A 119 13.17 7.69 -11.92
N LEU A 120 13.22 7.18 -10.70
CA LEU A 120 12.26 7.48 -9.64
C LEU A 120 12.92 8.37 -8.57
N ALA A 121 12.21 9.40 -8.10
CA ALA A 121 12.73 10.30 -7.08
C ALA A 121 11.74 10.55 -5.93
N ARG A 122 12.26 10.54 -4.70
CA ARG A 122 11.56 11.08 -3.53
C ARG A 122 11.62 12.59 -3.57
N ILE A 123 10.46 13.24 -3.45
CA ILE A 123 10.34 14.69 -3.33
C ILE A 123 9.53 15.03 -2.07
N GLU A 124 10.13 15.77 -1.14
CA GLU A 124 9.51 16.22 0.11
C GLU A 124 8.97 17.65 0.01
N SER A 125 9.63 18.51 -0.78
CA SER A 125 9.29 19.93 -0.92
C SER A 125 7.90 20.12 -1.51
N ARG A 126 7.04 20.81 -0.73
CA ARG A 126 5.68 21.17 -1.16
C ARG A 126 5.66 22.01 -2.44
N LEU A 127 6.65 22.89 -2.60
CA LEU A 127 6.75 23.76 -3.79
C LEU A 127 7.05 22.91 -5.01
N LEU A 128 8.08 22.05 -4.93
CA LEU A 128 8.43 21.14 -6.02
C LEU A 128 7.26 20.23 -6.36
N VAL A 129 6.61 19.59 -5.38
CA VAL A 129 5.45 18.71 -5.64
C VAL A 129 4.34 19.41 -6.43
N LYS A 130 4.09 20.70 -6.18
CA LYS A 130 3.08 21.48 -6.94
C LYS A 130 3.54 21.78 -8.38
N GLU A 131 4.81 22.06 -8.57
CA GLU A 131 5.40 22.42 -9.86
C GLU A 131 5.82 21.20 -10.69
N MET A 132 5.89 20.00 -10.09
CA MET A 132 6.34 18.77 -10.75
C MET A 132 5.52 18.41 -11.99
N HIS A 133 4.25 18.83 -12.08
CA HIS A 133 3.46 18.64 -13.30
C HIS A 133 4.09 19.35 -14.50
N ASP A 134 4.62 20.56 -14.29
CA ASP A 134 5.20 21.39 -15.34
C ASP A 134 6.71 21.12 -15.52
N LEU A 135 7.36 20.58 -14.49
CA LEU A 135 8.79 20.19 -14.50
C LEU A 135 9.02 18.74 -14.95
N HIS A 136 7.94 17.99 -15.21
CA HIS A 136 7.99 16.59 -15.65
C HIS A 136 8.82 16.47 -16.94
N GLY A 137 9.78 15.54 -16.98
CA GLY A 137 10.67 15.32 -18.14
C GLY A 137 11.85 16.30 -18.27
N ILE A 138 11.76 17.51 -17.69
CA ILE A 138 12.86 18.49 -17.64
C ILE A 138 13.92 18.05 -16.63
N LEU A 139 13.48 17.64 -15.44
CA LEU A 139 14.37 17.24 -14.34
C LEU A 139 14.94 15.81 -14.47
N GLY A 140 14.70 15.13 -15.60
CA GLY A 140 15.15 13.74 -15.79
C GLY A 140 14.55 12.76 -14.79
N ILE A 141 13.39 13.07 -14.22
CA ILE A 141 12.60 12.20 -13.35
C ILE A 141 11.39 11.74 -14.15
N ASP A 142 11.16 10.42 -14.21
CA ASP A 142 10.00 9.82 -14.87
C ASP A 142 8.81 9.71 -13.94
N GLU A 143 9.08 9.41 -12.67
CA GLU A 143 8.07 9.32 -11.64
C GLU A 143 8.63 9.83 -10.32
N PHE A 144 7.79 10.56 -9.58
CA PHE A 144 8.14 11.01 -8.24
C PHE A 144 7.12 10.50 -7.23
N PHE A 145 7.55 10.35 -5.99
CA PHE A 145 6.68 10.02 -4.89
C PHE A 145 6.95 10.97 -3.72
N ALA A 146 5.86 11.36 -3.06
CA ALA A 146 5.87 12.31 -1.96
C ALA A 146 5.25 11.63 -0.74
N PRO A 147 6.03 11.32 0.32
CA PRO A 147 5.54 10.52 1.45
C PRO A 147 4.38 11.16 2.20
N ARG A 148 4.40 12.49 2.31
CA ARG A 148 3.40 13.27 3.04
C ARG A 148 2.01 13.22 2.38
N PRO A 149 1.82 13.57 1.09
CA PRO A 149 0.55 13.37 0.41
C PRO A 149 0.03 11.94 0.48
N VAL A 150 0.92 10.94 0.32
CA VAL A 150 0.56 9.52 0.41
C VAL A 150 -0.02 9.18 1.79
N ALA A 151 0.61 9.65 2.87
CA ALA A 151 0.12 9.44 4.23
C ALA A 151 -1.22 10.14 4.49
N VAL A 152 -1.37 11.41 4.07
CA VAL A 152 -2.61 12.19 4.25
C VAL A 152 -3.77 11.53 3.50
N GLU A 153 -3.54 11.07 2.27
CA GLU A 153 -4.56 10.38 1.48
C GLU A 153 -4.97 9.04 2.12
N HIS A 154 -4.02 8.28 2.64
CA HIS A 154 -4.31 7.03 3.34
C HIS A 154 -5.07 7.26 4.66
N LEU A 155 -4.66 8.24 5.48
CA LEU A 155 -5.36 8.61 6.73
C LEU A 155 -6.78 9.11 6.44
N THR A 156 -6.95 9.90 5.38
CA THR A 156 -8.28 10.35 4.94
C THR A 156 -9.16 9.15 4.63
N ARG A 157 -8.66 8.17 3.88
CA ARG A 157 -9.39 6.94 3.54
C ARG A 157 -9.79 6.10 4.75
N ILE A 158 -8.96 6.03 5.80
CA ILE A 158 -9.30 5.33 7.04
C ILE A 158 -10.44 6.07 7.77
N LEU A 159 -10.37 7.39 7.86
CA LEU A 159 -11.34 8.20 8.59
C LEU A 159 -12.70 8.31 7.90
N THR A 160 -12.71 8.36 6.56
CA THR A 160 -13.95 8.44 5.77
C THR A 160 -14.60 7.08 5.53
N ALA A 161 -13.98 5.98 5.98
CA ALA A 161 -14.51 4.61 5.90
C ALA A 161 -14.83 4.07 7.30
N PRO A 162 -16.06 4.26 7.81
CA PRO A 162 -16.43 3.86 9.17
C PRO A 162 -16.15 2.38 9.44
N GLY A 163 -15.60 2.09 10.62
CA GLY A 163 -15.32 0.72 11.08
C GLY A 163 -14.18 0.00 10.36
N THR A 164 -13.47 0.71 9.48
CA THR A 164 -12.36 0.14 8.71
C THR A 164 -11.03 0.36 9.42
N ILE A 165 -10.23 -0.70 9.49
CA ILE A 165 -8.84 -0.69 9.99
C ILE A 165 -7.87 -0.43 8.85
N GLU A 166 -8.09 -1.07 7.71
CA GLU A 166 -7.27 -0.97 6.50
C GLU A 166 -8.18 -0.89 5.28
N SER A 167 -7.81 -0.04 4.32
CA SER A 167 -8.69 0.36 3.21
C SER A 167 -7.92 0.46 1.90
N ALA A 168 -8.35 -0.32 0.91
CA ALA A 168 -7.87 -0.23 -0.47
C ALA A 168 -9.03 -0.14 -1.46
N GLU A 169 -8.78 0.52 -2.58
CA GLU A 169 -9.76 0.76 -3.63
C GLU A 169 -9.15 0.37 -4.96
N PHE A 170 -9.97 -0.30 -5.77
CA PHE A 170 -9.59 -0.85 -7.06
C PHE A 170 -10.60 -0.40 -8.11
N ALA A 171 -10.24 -0.51 -9.38
CA ALA A 171 -11.14 -0.19 -10.49
C ALA A 171 -11.74 1.24 -10.43
N GLY A 172 -10.96 2.21 -9.93
CA GLY A 172 -11.42 3.59 -9.73
C GLY A 172 -12.44 3.75 -8.59
N GLY A 173 -12.35 2.94 -7.54
CA GLY A 173 -13.22 3.03 -6.35
C GLY A 173 -14.48 2.16 -6.40
N ARG A 174 -14.70 1.41 -7.49
CA ARG A 174 -15.88 0.55 -7.65
C ARG A 174 -15.79 -0.74 -6.84
N ILE A 175 -14.57 -1.29 -6.72
CA ILE A 175 -14.28 -2.44 -5.87
C ILE A 175 -13.46 -1.94 -4.69
N ILE A 176 -13.87 -2.35 -3.49
CA ILE A 176 -13.18 -1.99 -2.26
C ILE A 176 -12.69 -3.24 -1.57
N LEU A 177 -11.56 -3.11 -0.88
CA LEU A 177 -11.12 -4.03 0.16
C LEU A 177 -11.14 -3.27 1.49
N ARG A 178 -11.77 -3.86 2.50
CA ARG A 178 -11.89 -3.27 3.84
C ARG A 178 -11.55 -4.31 4.90
N GLY A 179 -10.60 -3.97 5.76
CA GLY A 179 -10.29 -4.71 6.99
C GLY A 179 -11.25 -4.30 8.10
N LEU A 180 -12.03 -5.24 8.61
CA LEU A 180 -13.09 -5.02 9.60
C LEU A 180 -12.87 -5.91 10.82
N ARG A 181 -13.05 -5.35 12.02
CA ARG A 181 -13.04 -6.15 13.24
C ARG A 181 -14.40 -6.79 13.46
N VAL A 182 -14.40 -8.08 13.73
CA VAL A 182 -15.60 -8.86 14.05
C VAL A 182 -15.82 -8.79 15.55
N ASP A 183 -16.98 -8.29 15.96
CA ASP A 183 -17.43 -8.32 17.35
C ASP A 183 -18.35 -9.51 17.63
N SER A 184 -18.62 -9.78 18.92
CA SER A 184 -19.52 -10.85 19.37
C SER A 184 -20.93 -10.75 18.82
N SER A 185 -21.38 -9.56 18.42
CA SER A 185 -22.72 -9.34 17.88
C SER A 185 -22.82 -9.63 16.38
N SER A 186 -21.69 -9.89 15.72
CA SER A 186 -21.63 -10.08 14.28
C SER A 186 -22.19 -11.42 13.84
N LYS A 187 -23.09 -11.39 12.86
CA LYS A 187 -23.66 -12.60 12.25
C LYS A 187 -22.66 -13.41 11.43
N LEU A 188 -21.49 -12.86 11.12
CA LEU A 188 -20.40 -13.59 10.44
C LEU A 188 -19.85 -14.75 11.29
N THR A 189 -20.05 -14.72 12.60
CA THR A 189 -19.62 -15.78 13.53
C THR A 189 -20.58 -16.97 13.57
N SER A 190 -21.78 -16.84 12.98
CA SER A 190 -22.88 -17.80 13.17
C SER A 190 -22.72 -19.11 12.39
N ALA A 191 -21.99 -19.09 11.28
CA ALA A 191 -21.84 -20.23 10.37
C ALA A 191 -20.53 -20.10 9.55
N PRO A 192 -20.12 -21.16 8.83
CA PRO A 192 -19.04 -21.08 7.85
C PRO A 192 -19.28 -20.01 6.77
N LEU A 193 -18.21 -19.47 6.20
CA LEU A 193 -18.29 -18.40 5.20
C LEU A 193 -19.16 -18.74 3.99
N SER A 194 -19.19 -20.01 3.56
CA SER A 194 -20.07 -20.50 2.48
C SER A 194 -21.54 -20.23 2.77
N ASP A 195 -21.96 -20.51 4.00
CA ASP A 195 -23.37 -20.44 4.40
C ASP A 195 -23.77 -18.98 4.63
N VAL A 196 -22.87 -18.21 5.27
CA VAL A 196 -23.07 -16.79 5.50
C VAL A 196 -23.20 -16.03 4.19
N ARG A 197 -22.45 -16.42 3.14
CA ARG A 197 -22.52 -15.81 1.82
C ARG A 197 -23.91 -15.89 1.20
N GLU A 198 -24.61 -17.00 1.38
CA GLU A 198 -25.97 -17.21 0.85
C GLU A 198 -27.02 -16.34 1.56
N THR A 199 -26.72 -15.83 2.77
CA THR A 199 -27.65 -14.98 3.53
C THR A 199 -27.69 -13.52 3.06
N PHE A 200 -26.82 -13.12 2.14
CA PHE A 200 -26.70 -11.75 1.68
C PHE A 200 -26.80 -11.66 0.15
N PRO A 201 -27.66 -10.78 -0.40
CA PRO A 201 -28.02 -10.80 -1.82
C PRO A 201 -26.87 -10.35 -2.75
N GLU A 202 -25.97 -9.50 -2.27
CA GLU A 202 -24.88 -8.95 -3.08
C GLU A 202 -23.61 -9.80 -2.92
N LYS A 203 -22.82 -9.91 -3.99
CA LYS A 203 -21.57 -10.67 -3.94
C LYS A 203 -20.54 -9.96 -3.07
N PHE A 204 -19.96 -10.70 -2.12
CA PHE A 204 -18.76 -10.33 -1.37
C PHE A 204 -17.83 -11.53 -1.24
N LEU A 205 -16.56 -11.27 -0.93
CA LEU A 205 -15.56 -12.28 -0.65
C LEU A 205 -14.75 -11.88 0.57
N VAL A 206 -14.58 -12.80 1.53
CA VAL A 206 -13.58 -12.63 2.59
C VAL A 206 -12.25 -13.12 2.05
N THR A 207 -11.36 -12.20 1.73
CA THR A 207 -10.09 -12.46 1.04
C THR A 207 -8.95 -12.82 1.97
N ALA A 208 -9.03 -12.39 3.23
CA ALA A 208 -8.10 -12.79 4.27
C ALA A 208 -8.77 -12.71 5.65
N VAL A 209 -8.30 -13.51 6.59
CA VAL A 209 -8.67 -13.43 8.01
C VAL A 209 -7.40 -13.38 8.85
N ARG A 210 -7.32 -12.36 9.70
CA ARG A 210 -6.26 -12.22 10.69
C ARG A 210 -6.82 -12.57 12.07
N ARG A 211 -6.25 -13.60 12.67
CA ARG A 211 -6.54 -14.02 14.04
C ARG A 211 -5.23 -13.92 14.82
N ASP A 212 -5.17 -12.97 15.76
CA ASP A 212 -3.94 -12.65 16.48
C ASP A 212 -2.76 -12.36 15.53
N GLN A 213 -1.75 -13.24 15.56
CA GLN A 213 -0.56 -13.21 14.72
C GLN A 213 -0.68 -14.10 13.48
N ASP A 214 -1.76 -14.84 13.28
CA ASP A 214 -1.96 -15.66 12.09
C ASP A 214 -2.74 -14.88 11.04
N LEU A 215 -2.31 -15.00 9.79
CA LEU A 215 -3.00 -14.46 8.62
C LEU A 215 -3.23 -15.60 7.63
N VAL A 216 -4.48 -15.81 7.26
CA VAL A 216 -4.87 -16.89 6.35
C VAL A 216 -5.74 -16.33 5.22
N VAL A 217 -5.64 -16.92 4.04
CA VAL A 217 -6.65 -16.77 2.99
C VAL A 217 -7.70 -17.86 3.23
N PRO A 218 -8.93 -17.51 3.64
CA PRO A 218 -9.91 -18.50 4.07
C PRO A 218 -10.54 -19.25 2.89
N THR A 219 -10.95 -20.48 3.15
CA THR A 219 -11.83 -21.29 2.29
C THR A 219 -13.30 -21.14 2.73
N GLY A 220 -14.25 -21.68 1.96
CA GLY A 220 -15.68 -21.54 2.26
C GLY A 220 -16.11 -22.16 3.60
N ASP A 221 -15.44 -23.21 4.04
CA ASP A 221 -15.66 -23.89 5.33
C ASP A 221 -15.04 -23.14 6.52
N PHE A 222 -14.29 -22.06 6.28
CA PHE A 222 -13.69 -21.28 7.34
C PHE A 222 -14.76 -20.65 8.24
N GLN A 223 -14.59 -20.78 9.56
CA GLN A 223 -15.46 -20.17 10.55
C GLN A 223 -14.78 -18.96 11.21
N VAL A 224 -15.42 -17.80 11.03
CA VAL A 224 -15.02 -16.53 11.64
C VAL A 224 -15.35 -16.53 13.13
N ARG A 225 -14.48 -15.92 13.94
CA ARG A 225 -14.61 -15.81 15.40
C ARG A 225 -14.65 -14.35 15.83
N GLU A 226 -15.21 -14.10 17.01
CA GLU A 226 -15.07 -12.81 17.68
C GLU A 226 -13.59 -12.42 17.81
N GLY A 227 -13.28 -11.15 17.56
CA GLY A 227 -11.93 -10.61 17.60
C GLY A 227 -11.14 -10.76 16.30
N ASP A 228 -11.59 -11.62 15.37
CA ASP A 228 -10.98 -11.73 14.05
C ASP A 228 -11.03 -10.37 13.33
N ILE A 229 -9.99 -10.10 12.54
CA ILE A 229 -10.01 -9.03 11.56
C ILE A 229 -10.17 -9.68 10.20
N ILE A 230 -11.34 -9.47 9.60
CA ILE A 230 -11.65 -9.98 8.27
C ILE A 230 -11.35 -8.92 7.23
N TYR A 231 -10.88 -9.36 6.07
CA TYR A 231 -10.70 -8.51 4.91
C TYR A 231 -11.75 -8.87 3.88
N VAL A 232 -12.65 -7.93 3.61
CA VAL A 232 -13.79 -8.15 2.72
C VAL A 232 -13.57 -7.36 1.45
N THR A 233 -13.71 -8.04 0.31
CA THR A 233 -13.70 -7.44 -1.02
C THR A 233 -15.10 -7.52 -1.64
N MET A 234 -15.61 -6.38 -2.08
CA MET A 234 -16.94 -6.27 -2.70
C MET A 234 -17.11 -4.97 -3.50
N ASN A 235 -18.25 -4.83 -4.17
CA ASN A 235 -18.63 -3.56 -4.78
C ASN A 235 -18.97 -2.51 -3.70
N VAL A 236 -18.44 -1.29 -3.86
CA VAL A 236 -18.61 -0.20 -2.90
C VAL A 236 -20.09 0.13 -2.62
N ALA A 237 -20.97 0.00 -3.62
CA ALA A 237 -22.39 0.34 -3.49
C ALA A 237 -23.12 -0.58 -2.49
N ALA A 238 -22.68 -1.83 -2.35
CA ALA A 238 -23.29 -2.82 -1.47
C ALA A 238 -22.71 -2.78 -0.03
N PHE A 239 -21.62 -2.05 0.19
CA PHE A 239 -20.87 -2.10 1.45
C PHE A 239 -21.67 -1.63 2.67
N ARG A 240 -22.46 -0.55 2.54
CA ARG A 240 -23.28 -0.06 3.66
C ARG A 240 -24.34 -1.10 4.08
N ASN A 241 -24.91 -1.80 3.11
CA ASN A 241 -25.89 -2.85 3.38
C ASN A 241 -25.21 -4.08 4.01
N PHE A 242 -23.99 -4.41 3.58
CA PHE A 242 -23.16 -5.46 4.18
C PHE A 242 -22.90 -5.19 5.67
N LEU A 243 -22.46 -3.97 6.02
CA LEU A 243 -22.24 -3.60 7.42
C LEU A 243 -23.52 -3.75 8.26
N SER A 244 -24.67 -3.34 7.71
CA SER A 244 -25.99 -3.50 8.35
C SER A 244 -26.35 -4.96 8.55
N ALA A 245 -26.22 -5.78 7.51
CA ALA A 245 -26.67 -7.17 7.51
C ALA A 245 -25.92 -8.02 8.54
N PHE A 246 -24.62 -7.77 8.68
CA PHE A 246 -23.71 -8.53 9.54
C PHE A 246 -23.43 -7.88 10.90
N ASN A 247 -24.19 -6.85 11.29
CA ASN A 247 -24.02 -6.10 12.54
C ASN A 247 -22.59 -5.54 12.72
N LEU A 248 -21.97 -5.07 11.64
CA LEU A 248 -20.64 -4.46 11.63
C LEU A 248 -20.71 -2.92 11.52
N GLN A 249 -21.89 -2.32 11.61
CA GLN A 249 -22.05 -0.88 11.45
C GLN A 249 -21.24 -0.10 12.48
N ARG A 250 -20.48 0.86 11.96
CA ARG A 250 -19.89 1.96 12.72
C ARG A 250 -20.34 3.25 12.05
N PHE A 251 -20.70 4.26 12.83
CA PHE A 251 -21.08 5.56 12.30
C PHE A 251 -19.82 6.42 12.11
N PRO A 252 -19.72 7.19 11.01
CA PRO A 252 -18.61 8.13 10.86
C PRO A 252 -18.64 9.16 11.98
N ASP A 253 -17.50 9.38 12.62
CA ASP A 253 -17.37 10.46 13.58
C ASP A 253 -17.38 11.79 12.85
N ARG A 254 -18.35 12.64 13.16
CA ARG A 254 -18.32 14.03 12.67
C ARG A 254 -17.16 14.82 13.25
N ARG A 255 -16.71 14.45 14.47
CA ARG A 255 -15.61 15.10 15.18
C ARG A 255 -14.34 14.26 15.15
N ILE A 256 -13.23 14.91 14.79
CA ILE A 256 -11.91 14.29 14.72
C ILE A 256 -10.93 15.14 15.52
N ILE A 257 -10.27 14.52 16.49
CA ILE A 257 -9.23 15.14 17.31
C ILE A 257 -7.87 14.67 16.80
N ILE A 258 -7.04 15.60 16.35
CA ILE A 258 -5.69 15.33 15.85
C ILE A 258 -4.70 15.91 16.85
N TYR A 259 -3.73 15.12 17.28
CA TYR A 259 -2.61 15.58 18.08
C TYR A 259 -1.34 15.71 17.24
N GLY A 260 -0.73 16.89 17.28
CA GLY A 260 0.53 17.22 16.63
C GLY A 260 0.35 18.05 15.36
N ALA A 261 0.82 19.30 15.40
CA ALA A 261 0.96 20.22 14.28
C ALA A 261 2.16 19.86 13.38
N SER A 262 2.30 18.56 13.06
CA SER A 262 3.24 18.09 12.05
C SER A 262 2.74 18.45 10.65
N GLU A 263 3.60 18.34 9.64
CA GLU A 263 3.20 18.64 8.26
C GLU A 263 2.06 17.72 7.78
N VAL A 264 2.07 16.45 8.19
CA VAL A 264 0.97 15.50 7.94
C VAL A 264 -0.29 15.94 8.70
N GLY A 265 -0.16 16.32 9.98
CA GLY A 265 -1.28 16.79 10.80
C GLY A 265 -1.95 18.02 10.21
N LEU A 266 -1.18 19.04 9.84
CA LEU A 266 -1.68 20.27 9.22
C LEU A 266 -2.39 20.01 7.88
N ASP A 267 -1.79 19.18 7.00
CA ASP A 267 -2.39 18.87 5.71
C ASP A 267 -3.66 18.01 5.85
N LEU A 268 -3.69 17.10 6.83
CA LEU A 268 -4.87 16.31 7.13
C LEU A 268 -6.00 17.18 7.72
N CYS A 269 -5.70 18.10 8.65
CA CYS A 269 -6.69 19.05 9.17
C CYS A 269 -7.37 19.82 8.03
N ARG A 270 -6.59 20.36 7.08
CA ARG A 270 -7.13 21.07 5.90
C ARG A 270 -8.03 20.17 5.06
N ARG A 271 -7.57 18.95 4.75
CA ARG A 271 -8.33 18.01 3.91
C ARG A 271 -9.65 17.62 4.56
N LEU A 272 -9.64 17.32 5.86
CA LEU A 272 -10.84 16.93 6.61
C LEU A 272 -11.82 18.10 6.79
N ALA A 273 -11.32 19.31 7.06
CA ALA A 273 -12.17 20.50 7.13
C ALA A 273 -12.86 20.81 5.79
N GLN A 274 -12.18 20.63 4.66
CA GLN A 274 -12.78 20.73 3.32
C GLN A 274 -13.89 19.69 3.08
N LEU A 275 -13.73 18.50 3.66
CA LEU A 275 -14.74 17.44 3.67
C LEU A 275 -15.85 17.66 4.73
N LYS A 276 -15.85 18.84 5.40
CA LYS A 276 -16.85 19.27 6.39
C LYS A 276 -16.87 18.46 7.69
N TYR A 277 -15.74 17.87 8.07
CA TYR A 277 -15.56 17.32 9.42
C TYR A 277 -15.30 18.44 10.43
N ASP A 278 -15.76 18.25 11.66
CA ASP A 278 -15.40 19.08 12.82
C ASP A 278 -14.02 18.63 13.31
N VAL A 279 -12.99 19.41 13.03
CA VAL A 279 -11.60 19.05 13.32
C VAL A 279 -11.07 19.90 14.46
N VAL A 280 -10.50 19.23 15.47
CA VAL A 280 -9.75 19.86 16.56
C VAL A 280 -8.29 19.44 16.44
N LEU A 281 -7.37 20.41 16.40
CA LEU A 281 -5.94 20.18 16.45
C LEU A 281 -5.40 20.51 17.84
N LEU A 282 -4.81 19.53 18.50
CA LEU A 282 -4.07 19.67 19.74
C LEU A 282 -2.56 19.81 19.45
N GLU A 283 -1.91 20.80 20.03
CA GLU A 283 -0.46 20.96 19.98
C GLU A 283 0.06 21.47 21.33
N GLU A 284 1.14 20.87 21.81
CA GLU A 284 1.74 21.19 23.11
C GLU A 284 2.73 22.36 23.03
N ASP A 285 3.34 22.58 21.87
CA ASP A 285 4.24 23.71 21.66
C ASP A 285 3.41 24.95 21.29
N GLU A 286 3.39 25.95 22.17
CA GLU A 286 2.65 27.21 22.00
C GLU A 286 2.94 27.88 20.66
N GLY A 287 4.22 27.98 20.26
CA GLY A 287 4.60 28.60 18.99
C GLY A 287 4.17 27.81 17.75
N LYS A 288 4.12 26.48 17.81
CA LYS A 288 3.50 25.67 16.74
C LYS A 288 1.98 25.80 16.75
N CYS A 289 1.36 25.88 17.91
CA CYS A 289 -0.08 26.07 18.07
C CYS A 289 -0.53 27.39 17.42
N GLU A 290 0.13 28.51 17.73
CA GLU A 290 -0.16 29.82 17.14
C GLU A 290 -0.05 29.80 15.61
N ARG A 291 1.07 29.29 15.08
CA ARG A 291 1.25 29.14 13.62
C ARG A 291 0.17 28.26 13.01
N ALA A 292 -0.17 27.14 13.65
CA ALA A 292 -1.20 26.25 13.14
C ALA A 292 -2.57 26.93 13.08
N ALA A 293 -2.92 27.77 14.07
CA ALA A 293 -4.15 28.55 14.08
C ALA A 293 -4.23 29.55 12.91
N GLU A 294 -3.12 30.20 12.55
CA GLU A 294 -3.05 31.07 11.36
C GLU A 294 -3.28 30.28 10.05
N PHE A 295 -2.74 29.06 9.97
CA PHE A 295 -2.76 28.24 8.77
C PHE A 295 -4.03 27.41 8.56
N LEU A 296 -4.90 27.34 9.57
CA LEU A 296 -6.08 26.46 9.62
C LEU A 296 -7.36 27.21 10.03
N PRO A 297 -7.90 28.10 9.17
CA PRO A 297 -9.05 28.95 9.53
C PRO A 297 -10.37 28.19 9.77
N LEU A 298 -10.43 26.92 9.39
CA LEU A 298 -11.60 26.05 9.53
C LEU A 298 -11.41 24.94 10.59
N THR A 299 -10.37 25.03 11.42
CA THR A 299 -10.03 24.03 12.43
C THR A 299 -9.89 24.71 13.79
N SER A 300 -10.46 24.11 14.83
CA SER A 300 -10.21 24.57 16.20
C SER A 300 -8.81 24.13 16.63
N VAL A 301 -7.90 25.09 16.83
CA VAL A 301 -6.53 24.80 17.29
C VAL A 301 -6.44 25.11 18.78
N ILE A 302 -5.98 24.13 19.56
CA ILE A 302 -5.98 24.17 21.02
C ILE A 302 -4.58 23.82 21.53
N HIS A 303 -4.03 24.72 22.34
CA HIS A 303 -2.79 24.47 23.06
C HIS A 303 -3.05 23.50 24.22
N GLY A 304 -2.45 22.31 24.18
CA GLY A 304 -2.70 21.30 25.21
C GLY A 304 -2.08 19.94 24.93
N GLN A 305 -2.09 19.08 25.96
CA GLN A 305 -1.54 17.73 25.91
C GLN A 305 -2.65 16.67 25.78
N PRO A 306 -2.46 15.65 24.93
CA PRO A 306 -3.46 14.60 24.70
C PRO A 306 -3.57 13.59 25.85
N LEU A 307 -2.63 13.62 26.80
CA LEU A 307 -2.67 12.77 28.01
C LEU A 307 -3.43 13.43 29.17
N ASP A 308 -3.83 14.70 29.03
CA ASP A 308 -4.73 15.35 29.98
C ASP A 308 -6.15 14.83 29.77
N SER A 309 -6.60 13.95 30.67
CA SER A 309 -7.93 13.37 30.59
C SER A 309 -9.06 14.40 30.72
N GLY A 310 -8.84 15.48 31.48
CA GLY A 310 -9.85 16.53 31.67
C GLY A 310 -10.08 17.29 30.37
N LEU A 311 -8.99 17.75 29.73
CA LEU A 311 -9.03 18.38 28.41
C LEU A 311 -9.69 17.46 27.38
N MET A 312 -9.30 16.20 27.31
CA MET A 312 -9.85 15.25 26.33
C MET A 312 -11.34 15.00 26.54
N GLN A 313 -11.83 14.99 27.79
CA GLN A 313 -13.25 14.90 28.10
C GLN A 313 -14.01 16.17 27.69
N ASP A 314 -13.45 17.36 27.94
CA ASP A 314 -14.03 18.64 27.51
C ASP A 314 -14.16 18.70 25.97
N LEU A 315 -13.23 18.09 25.25
CA LEU A 315 -13.26 17.94 23.80
C LEU A 315 -14.21 16.85 23.29
N LYS A 316 -14.85 16.10 24.19
CA LYS A 316 -15.78 15.00 23.90
C LYS A 316 -15.11 13.87 23.14
N ILE A 317 -13.95 13.43 23.61
CA ILE A 317 -13.20 12.31 23.02
C ILE A 317 -14.04 11.03 22.89
N ASN A 318 -14.96 10.78 23.81
CA ASN A 318 -15.87 9.63 23.79
C ASN A 318 -16.91 9.63 22.65
N GLN A 319 -16.94 10.68 21.82
CA GLN A 319 -17.80 10.84 20.65
C GLN A 319 -16.97 11.15 19.39
N SER A 320 -15.65 10.94 19.46
CA SER A 320 -14.69 11.40 18.46
C SER A 320 -13.72 10.31 18.06
N SER A 321 -13.15 10.46 16.87
CA SER A 321 -11.93 9.76 16.46
C SER A 321 -10.69 10.52 16.93
N PHE A 322 -9.64 9.79 17.29
CA PHE A 322 -8.34 10.36 17.69
C PHE A 322 -7.24 9.98 16.72
N LEU A 323 -6.36 10.93 16.41
CA LEU A 323 -5.14 10.67 15.65
C LEU A 323 -3.90 11.24 16.34
N GLY A 324 -2.95 10.37 16.70
CA GLY A 324 -1.64 10.79 17.18
C GLY A 324 -0.67 10.96 16.01
N LEU A 325 -0.43 12.20 15.56
CA LEU A 325 0.36 12.53 14.36
C LEU A 325 1.56 13.43 14.67
N SER A 326 2.04 13.46 15.91
CA SER A 326 3.27 14.16 16.28
C SER A 326 4.50 13.46 15.71
N ARG A 327 5.67 14.09 15.80
CA ARG A 327 6.96 13.48 15.42
C ARG A 327 7.46 12.42 16.41
N ARG A 328 6.79 12.25 17.55
CA ARG A 328 7.18 11.36 18.64
C ARG A 328 6.26 10.14 18.68
N THR A 329 6.73 9.02 18.15
CA THR A 329 5.90 7.81 18.02
C THR A 329 5.43 7.28 19.38
N GLU A 330 6.28 7.37 20.41
CA GLU A 330 5.95 6.97 21.77
C GLU A 330 4.80 7.79 22.37
N VAL A 331 4.73 9.09 22.06
CA VAL A 331 3.63 9.96 22.50
C VAL A 331 2.38 9.67 21.69
N ASN A 332 2.51 9.46 20.38
CA ASN A 332 1.37 9.08 19.53
C ASN A 332 0.71 7.80 20.03
N PHE A 333 1.51 6.78 20.36
CA PHE A 333 1.02 5.51 20.90
C PHE A 333 0.34 5.69 22.26
N ALA A 334 1.01 6.34 23.23
CA ALA A 334 0.44 6.57 24.56
C ALA A 334 -0.88 7.34 24.49
N SER A 335 -0.94 8.36 23.64
CA SER A 335 -2.13 9.18 23.43
C SER A 335 -3.26 8.41 22.76
N ALA A 336 -2.97 7.59 21.76
CA ALA A 336 -3.96 6.73 21.12
C ALA A 336 -4.56 5.72 22.13
N VAL A 337 -3.72 5.11 22.96
CA VAL A 337 -4.17 4.19 24.03
C VAL A 337 -5.03 4.93 25.06
N ALA A 338 -4.61 6.12 25.51
CA ALA A 338 -5.37 6.94 26.46
C ALA A 338 -6.72 7.36 25.88
N ALA A 339 -6.75 7.84 24.62
CA ALA A 339 -7.96 8.22 23.91
C ALA A 339 -8.96 7.05 23.82
N LYS A 340 -8.51 5.83 23.48
CA LYS A 340 -9.38 4.64 23.45
C LYS A 340 -9.97 4.31 24.81
N ARG A 341 -9.18 4.42 25.88
CA ARG A 341 -9.67 4.20 27.25
C ARG A 341 -10.72 5.24 27.66
N LEU A 342 -10.60 6.46 27.17
CA LEU A 342 -11.59 7.54 27.36
C LEU A 342 -12.81 7.42 26.42
N GLY A 343 -12.86 6.37 25.58
CA GLY A 343 -14.02 6.07 24.73
C GLY A 343 -13.92 6.55 23.29
N ALA A 344 -12.75 6.98 22.81
CA ALA A 344 -12.57 7.30 21.38
C ALA A 344 -13.05 6.14 20.51
N HIS A 345 -13.87 6.45 19.50
CA HIS A 345 -14.42 5.42 18.63
C HIS A 345 -13.32 4.74 17.83
N HIS A 346 -12.45 5.54 17.18
CA HIS A 346 -11.20 5.10 16.56
C HIS A 346 -9.99 5.82 17.16
N ALA A 347 -8.86 5.12 17.25
CA ALA A 347 -7.56 5.72 17.49
C ALA A 347 -6.52 5.24 16.47
N VAL A 348 -6.03 6.19 15.69
CA VAL A 348 -5.01 5.98 14.66
C VAL A 348 -3.72 6.69 15.08
N MET A 349 -2.57 6.15 14.72
CA MET A 349 -1.30 6.82 15.00
C MET A 349 -0.34 6.80 13.82
N LEU A 350 0.55 7.79 13.79
CA LEU A 350 1.69 7.83 12.89
C LEU A 350 2.91 7.18 13.56
N ALA A 351 3.44 6.16 12.90
CA ALA A 351 4.73 5.54 13.23
C ALA A 351 5.85 6.20 12.42
N SER A 352 7.01 6.38 13.05
CA SER A 352 8.17 6.99 12.40
C SER A 352 9.02 5.97 11.65
N ARG A 353 9.03 4.71 12.13
CA ARG A 353 9.84 3.63 11.56
C ARG A 353 8.98 2.46 11.05
N PRO A 354 9.38 1.79 9.95
CA PRO A 354 8.65 0.64 9.41
C PRO A 354 8.40 -0.48 10.43
N GLU A 355 9.38 -0.82 11.26
CA GLU A 355 9.27 -1.88 12.27
C GLU A 355 8.23 -1.61 13.37
N GLU A 356 7.87 -0.34 13.58
CA GLU A 356 6.88 0.07 14.57
C GLU A 356 5.45 -0.26 14.13
N VAL A 357 5.21 -0.45 12.82
CA VAL A 357 3.88 -0.77 12.29
C VAL A 357 3.38 -2.09 12.87
N GLU A 358 4.19 -3.14 12.81
CA GLU A 358 3.81 -4.45 13.33
C GLU A 358 3.77 -4.46 14.88
N MET A 359 4.69 -3.72 15.51
CA MET A 359 4.77 -3.62 16.96
C MET A 359 3.50 -2.99 17.57
N PHE A 360 3.00 -1.90 16.96
CA PHE A 360 1.88 -1.13 17.50
C PHE A 360 0.52 -1.47 16.88
N ALA A 361 0.45 -2.27 15.80
CA ALA A 361 -0.81 -2.67 15.16
C ALA A 361 -1.60 -3.72 15.97
N ARG A 362 -1.87 -3.41 17.23
CA ARG A 362 -2.53 -4.27 18.22
C ARG A 362 -3.52 -3.45 19.05
N PRO A 363 -4.61 -4.07 19.56
CA PRO A 363 -5.52 -3.40 20.47
C PRO A 363 -4.78 -2.74 21.66
N PRO A 364 -5.21 -1.54 22.10
CA PRO A 364 -6.42 -0.84 21.69
C PRO A 364 -6.24 0.07 20.45
N VAL A 365 -5.04 0.19 19.87
CA VAL A 365 -4.80 1.03 18.69
C VAL A 365 -5.46 0.40 17.47
N ASP A 366 -6.28 1.17 16.75
CA ASP A 366 -7.07 0.65 15.64
C ASP A 366 -6.25 0.55 14.36
N ALA A 367 -5.41 1.55 14.07
CA ALA A 367 -4.54 1.55 12.90
C ALA A 367 -3.21 2.27 13.15
N VAL A 368 -2.16 1.80 12.50
CA VAL A 368 -0.82 2.39 12.54
C VAL A 368 -0.40 2.70 11.12
N VAL A 369 -0.09 3.97 10.87
CA VAL A 369 0.30 4.45 9.54
C VAL A 369 1.77 4.84 9.56
N ASN A 370 2.54 4.35 8.60
CA ASN A 370 3.91 4.78 8.39
C ASN A 370 4.06 5.32 6.96
N PRO A 371 4.44 6.61 6.77
CA PRO A 371 4.60 7.19 5.44
C PRO A 371 5.64 6.49 4.57
N ILE A 372 6.68 5.90 5.20
CA ILE A 372 7.75 5.22 4.48
C ILE A 372 7.23 3.92 3.87
N THR A 373 6.55 3.06 4.63
CA THR A 373 6.01 1.79 4.10
C THR A 373 4.99 2.02 2.99
N LEU A 374 4.13 3.04 3.14
CA LEU A 374 3.20 3.44 2.07
C LEU A 374 3.94 3.93 0.81
N SER A 375 5.03 4.67 0.96
CA SER A 375 5.84 5.14 -0.17
C SER A 375 6.59 4.01 -0.84
N VAL A 376 7.18 3.08 -0.07
CA VAL A 376 7.84 1.87 -0.60
C VAL A 376 6.84 1.06 -1.42
N GLY A 377 5.61 0.85 -0.94
CA GLY A 377 4.57 0.18 -1.71
C GLY A 377 4.25 0.88 -3.04
N ALA A 378 4.23 2.22 -3.06
CA ALA A 378 4.03 2.99 -4.28
C ALA A 378 5.21 2.84 -5.27
N ILE A 379 6.45 2.77 -4.76
CA ILE A 379 7.66 2.54 -5.58
C ILE A 379 7.66 1.12 -6.15
N LEU A 380 7.38 0.09 -5.33
CA LEU A 380 7.35 -1.31 -5.76
C LEU A 380 6.37 -1.53 -6.90
N ARG A 381 5.19 -0.90 -6.85
CA ARG A 381 4.24 -0.87 -7.96
C ARG A 381 4.90 -0.41 -9.27
N SER A 382 5.72 0.64 -9.20
CA SER A 382 6.44 1.15 -10.37
C SER A 382 7.57 0.24 -10.81
N VAL A 383 8.27 -0.44 -9.90
CA VAL A 383 9.32 -1.43 -10.26
C VAL A 383 8.74 -2.62 -11.01
N ARG A 384 7.53 -3.07 -10.66
CA ARG A 384 6.82 -4.17 -11.32
C ARG A 384 6.31 -3.86 -12.74
N ALA A 385 6.95 -2.90 -13.42
CA ALA A 385 6.93 -2.62 -14.86
C ALA A 385 5.55 -2.43 -15.52
N GLY A 386 4.54 -1.97 -14.77
CA GLY A 386 3.19 -1.75 -15.31
C GLY A 386 2.28 -3.00 -15.28
N ARG A 387 2.81 -4.16 -14.88
CA ARG A 387 2.00 -5.38 -14.67
C ARG A 387 1.09 -5.25 -13.47
N VAL A 388 1.54 -4.53 -12.45
CA VAL A 388 0.79 -4.23 -11.24
C VAL A 388 0.34 -2.78 -11.29
N ILE A 389 -0.98 -2.59 -11.41
CA ILE A 389 -1.64 -1.29 -11.50
C ILE A 389 -1.86 -0.71 -10.10
N ILE A 390 -2.19 -1.55 -9.12
CA ILE A 390 -2.39 -1.15 -7.72
C ILE A 390 -1.71 -2.20 -6.83
N LEU A 391 -1.01 -1.71 -5.80
CA LEU A 391 -0.41 -2.54 -4.75
C LEU A 391 -0.79 -1.95 -3.39
N PHE A 392 -1.41 -2.76 -2.54
CA PHE A 392 -1.70 -2.42 -1.16
C PHE A 392 -1.17 -3.50 -0.21
N LYS A 393 -0.18 -3.15 0.61
CA LYS A 393 0.29 -3.99 1.71
C LYS A 393 -0.74 -3.95 2.83
N MET A 394 -1.16 -5.12 3.31
CA MET A 394 -2.21 -5.27 4.31
C MET A 394 -1.77 -6.22 5.43
N ALA A 395 -2.57 -6.24 6.50
CA ALA A 395 -2.39 -7.11 7.66
C ALA A 395 -1.01 -6.98 8.32
N GLY A 396 -0.53 -5.74 8.46
CA GLY A 396 0.81 -5.47 8.96
C GLY A 396 1.91 -5.97 8.01
N GLN A 397 1.72 -5.76 6.70
CA GLN A 397 2.69 -6.10 5.64
C GLN A 397 2.88 -7.60 5.38
N ARG A 398 1.91 -8.44 5.75
CA ARG A 398 1.98 -9.92 5.59
C ARG A 398 1.25 -10.46 4.37
N ALA A 399 0.43 -9.63 3.75
CA ALA A 399 -0.22 -9.90 2.48
C ALA A 399 -0.25 -8.65 1.60
N GLU A 400 -0.52 -8.86 0.32
CA GLU A 400 -0.70 -7.85 -0.70
C GLU A 400 -2.05 -8.02 -1.38
N ALA A 401 -2.73 -6.90 -1.58
CA ALA A 401 -3.83 -6.81 -2.51
C ALA A 401 -3.35 -6.08 -3.78
N LEU A 402 -3.49 -6.75 -4.92
CA LEU A 402 -2.90 -6.39 -6.21
C LEU A 402 -3.99 -6.21 -7.26
N GLU A 403 -3.85 -5.22 -8.13
CA GLU A 403 -4.58 -5.14 -9.40
C GLU A 403 -3.57 -5.41 -10.53
N ILE A 404 -3.76 -6.50 -11.28
CA ILE A 404 -2.83 -7.00 -12.28
C ILE A 404 -3.50 -6.96 -13.65
N GLU A 405 -2.84 -6.42 -14.67
CA GLU A 405 -3.32 -6.55 -16.06
C GLU A 405 -3.06 -7.97 -16.57
N ALA A 406 -4.11 -8.64 -17.06
CA ALA A 406 -4.03 -9.98 -17.61
C ALA A 406 -3.39 -9.96 -19.01
N GLU A 407 -2.18 -10.49 -19.16
CA GLU A 407 -1.48 -10.49 -20.44
C GLU A 407 -1.82 -11.72 -21.30
N ALA A 408 -1.92 -11.52 -22.62
CA ALA A 408 -2.17 -12.62 -23.56
C ALA A 408 -1.06 -13.68 -23.48
N GLY A 409 -1.44 -14.94 -23.28
CA GLY A 409 -0.50 -16.06 -23.18
C GLY A 409 -0.05 -16.40 -21.76
N ALA A 410 -0.49 -15.64 -20.73
CA ALA A 410 -0.24 -16.02 -19.35
C ALA A 410 -1.00 -17.31 -18.95
N PRO A 411 -0.48 -18.12 -18.02
CA PRO A 411 -1.03 -19.46 -17.73
C PRO A 411 -2.45 -19.46 -17.16
N GLY A 412 -2.87 -18.36 -16.53
CA GLY A 412 -4.18 -18.17 -15.89
C GLY A 412 -5.28 -17.67 -16.82
N ILE A 413 -5.02 -17.58 -18.13
CA ILE A 413 -5.92 -16.96 -19.11
C ILE A 413 -6.77 -18.01 -19.84
N GLY A 414 -8.05 -17.69 -20.04
CA GLY A 414 -8.95 -18.42 -20.94
C GLY A 414 -9.55 -19.71 -20.38
N CYS A 415 -9.34 -20.01 -19.09
CA CYS A 415 -10.04 -21.08 -18.37
C CYS A 415 -10.73 -20.53 -17.10
N PRO A 416 -11.78 -21.21 -16.60
CA PRO A 416 -12.34 -20.92 -15.29
C PRO A 416 -11.29 -21.00 -14.19
N LEU A 417 -11.36 -20.10 -13.20
CA LEU A 417 -10.45 -20.11 -12.05
C LEU A 417 -10.46 -21.43 -11.28
N SER A 418 -11.60 -22.12 -11.23
CA SER A 418 -11.76 -23.43 -10.60
C SER A 418 -10.96 -24.55 -11.30
N GLU A 419 -10.67 -24.40 -12.59
CA GLU A 419 -9.91 -25.38 -13.38
C GLU A 419 -8.39 -25.22 -13.24
N LEU A 420 -7.91 -24.14 -12.62
CA LEU A 420 -6.48 -23.93 -12.39
C LEU A 420 -5.90 -24.94 -11.40
N GLY A 421 -6.72 -25.45 -10.47
CA GLY A 421 -6.33 -26.50 -9.52
C GLY A 421 -5.00 -26.20 -8.81
N ASP A 422 -4.08 -27.16 -8.85
CA ASP A 422 -2.75 -27.06 -8.22
C ASP A 422 -1.84 -25.96 -8.82
N LYS A 423 -2.19 -25.41 -10.00
CA LYS A 423 -1.45 -24.28 -10.58
C LYS A 423 -1.77 -22.96 -9.87
N PHE A 424 -2.88 -22.89 -9.13
CA PHE A 424 -3.23 -21.70 -8.39
C PHE A 424 -2.45 -21.63 -7.07
N PRO A 425 -1.64 -20.60 -6.83
CA PRO A 425 -0.77 -20.53 -5.65
C PRO A 425 -1.54 -20.60 -4.32
N ALA A 426 -1.10 -21.48 -3.43
CA ALA A 426 -1.67 -21.58 -2.08
C ALA A 426 -1.45 -20.29 -1.29
N GLY A 427 -2.49 -19.81 -0.59
CA GLY A 427 -2.44 -18.54 0.13
C GLY A 427 -2.67 -17.33 -0.76
N ALA A 428 -3.34 -17.50 -1.90
CA ALA A 428 -3.85 -16.42 -2.74
C ALA A 428 -5.34 -16.64 -3.07
N VAL A 429 -6.00 -15.58 -3.52
CA VAL A 429 -7.37 -15.61 -4.01
C VAL A 429 -7.62 -14.49 -5.01
N VAL A 430 -8.24 -14.80 -6.15
CA VAL A 430 -8.77 -13.77 -7.05
C VAL A 430 -10.05 -13.22 -6.43
N ALA A 431 -10.03 -11.95 -6.06
CA ALA A 431 -11.12 -11.30 -5.36
C ALA A 431 -12.15 -10.69 -6.32
N ALA A 432 -11.69 -10.09 -7.41
CA ALA A 432 -12.55 -9.45 -8.39
C ALA A 432 -11.87 -9.36 -9.75
N ILE A 433 -12.66 -9.14 -10.79
CA ILE A 433 -12.18 -8.87 -12.15
C ILE A 433 -12.82 -7.59 -12.65
N VAL A 434 -12.04 -6.79 -13.36
CA VAL A 434 -12.49 -5.63 -14.11
C VAL A 434 -12.32 -5.96 -15.59
N SER A 435 -13.44 -6.18 -16.27
CA SER A 435 -13.47 -6.40 -17.71
C SER A 435 -14.20 -5.24 -18.41
N LYS A 436 -14.34 -5.34 -19.73
CA LYS A 436 -15.18 -4.41 -20.52
C LYS A 436 -16.64 -4.37 -20.05
N GLU A 437 -17.12 -5.44 -19.42
CA GLU A 437 -18.50 -5.54 -18.91
C GLU A 437 -18.68 -4.86 -17.54
N GLY A 438 -17.58 -4.52 -16.87
CA GLY A 438 -17.57 -3.86 -15.57
C GLY A 438 -16.75 -4.60 -14.53
N ALA A 439 -16.82 -4.11 -13.29
CA ALA A 439 -16.10 -4.68 -12.16
C ALA A 439 -17.01 -5.60 -11.34
N HIS A 440 -16.60 -6.85 -11.13
CA HIS A 440 -17.40 -7.84 -10.42
C HIS A 440 -16.53 -8.74 -9.52
N VAL A 441 -17.10 -9.17 -8.39
CA VAL A 441 -16.45 -10.14 -7.48
C VAL A 441 -16.33 -11.48 -8.18
N ALA A 442 -15.14 -12.08 -8.11
CA ALA A 442 -14.83 -13.31 -8.81
C ALA A 442 -15.45 -14.55 -8.14
N SER A 443 -15.56 -15.62 -8.91
CA SER A 443 -16.00 -16.95 -8.50
C SER A 443 -15.17 -18.01 -9.21
N GLY A 444 -15.29 -19.29 -8.82
CA GLY A 444 -14.61 -20.39 -9.51
C GLY A 444 -14.90 -20.44 -11.02
N GLU A 445 -16.13 -20.12 -11.41
CA GLU A 445 -16.57 -20.11 -12.82
C GLU A 445 -16.07 -18.90 -13.62
N THR A 446 -15.45 -17.93 -12.96
CA THR A 446 -14.98 -16.72 -13.64
C THR A 446 -13.82 -17.06 -14.56
N VAL A 447 -13.88 -16.58 -15.81
CA VAL A 447 -12.83 -16.74 -16.82
C VAL A 447 -12.10 -15.42 -17.01
N VAL A 448 -10.78 -15.43 -16.90
CA VAL A 448 -9.93 -14.26 -17.14
C VAL A 448 -9.56 -14.16 -18.61
N ASN A 449 -9.79 -13.01 -19.23
CA ASN A 449 -9.42 -12.74 -20.61
C ASN A 449 -8.23 -11.78 -20.70
N PRO A 450 -7.48 -11.78 -21.82
CA PRO A 450 -6.43 -10.78 -22.04
C PRO A 450 -6.98 -9.35 -21.95
N GLY A 451 -6.27 -8.49 -21.22
CA GLY A 451 -6.62 -7.11 -20.94
C GLY A 451 -7.61 -6.90 -19.80
N ASP A 452 -8.13 -7.97 -19.18
CA ASP A 452 -8.90 -7.84 -17.94
C ASP A 452 -7.96 -7.43 -16.79
N HIS A 453 -8.44 -6.64 -15.84
CA HIS A 453 -7.69 -6.39 -14.61
C HIS A 453 -8.13 -7.35 -13.51
N VAL A 454 -7.20 -8.15 -13.03
CA VAL A 454 -7.43 -9.16 -12.00
C VAL A 454 -7.04 -8.57 -10.65
N ILE A 455 -8.01 -8.49 -9.73
CA ILE A 455 -7.77 -8.07 -8.36
C ILE A 455 -7.52 -9.31 -7.52
N VAL A 456 -6.32 -9.44 -6.96
CA VAL A 456 -5.87 -10.61 -6.20
C VAL A 456 -5.48 -10.20 -4.78
N VAL A 457 -5.79 -11.03 -3.79
CA VAL A 457 -5.20 -10.94 -2.46
C VAL A 457 -4.31 -12.16 -2.24
N ALA A 458 -3.06 -11.95 -1.85
CA ALA A 458 -2.09 -13.01 -1.67
C ALA A 458 -1.19 -12.75 -0.46
N LEU A 459 -0.86 -13.82 0.28
CA LEU A 459 0.25 -13.80 1.23
C LEU A 459 1.55 -13.48 0.48
N ASN A 460 2.50 -12.79 1.12
CA ASN A 460 3.73 -12.32 0.44
C ASN A 460 4.46 -13.43 -0.34
N LYS A 461 4.51 -14.65 0.22
CA LYS A 461 5.15 -15.81 -0.43
C LYS A 461 4.51 -16.25 -1.76
N ALA A 462 3.23 -15.95 -1.97
CA ALA A 462 2.46 -16.36 -3.14
C ALA A 462 2.40 -15.24 -4.21
N VAL A 463 2.84 -14.03 -3.89
CA VAL A 463 2.78 -12.87 -4.79
C VAL A 463 3.56 -13.10 -6.10
N PRO A 464 4.82 -13.59 -6.09
CA PRO A 464 5.57 -13.79 -7.32
C PRO A 464 4.87 -14.76 -8.28
N ASP A 465 4.34 -15.86 -7.76
CA ASP A 465 3.65 -16.88 -8.55
C ASP A 465 2.31 -16.37 -9.10
N ILE A 466 1.59 -15.54 -8.34
CA ILE A 466 0.37 -14.88 -8.81
C ILE A 466 0.64 -13.91 -9.96
N ILE A 467 1.73 -13.14 -9.88
CA ILE A 467 2.10 -12.24 -10.96
C ILE A 467 2.41 -13.05 -12.23
N ARG A 468 3.16 -14.14 -12.12
CA ARG A 468 3.43 -15.04 -13.27
C ARG A 468 2.18 -15.73 -13.82
N LEU A 469 1.18 -15.98 -12.98
CA LEU A 469 -0.05 -16.62 -13.41
C LEU A 469 -0.85 -15.74 -14.39
N PHE A 470 -0.81 -14.41 -14.21
CA PHE A 470 -1.60 -13.47 -15.02
C PHE A 470 -0.79 -12.54 -15.92
N SER A 471 0.54 -12.53 -15.83
CA SER A 471 1.43 -11.75 -16.70
C SER A 471 2.50 -12.62 -17.34
N THR A 472 2.94 -12.26 -18.54
CA THR A 472 3.99 -12.98 -19.28
C THR A 472 5.38 -12.44 -18.95
N GLU A 473 6.39 -13.30 -19.07
CA GLU A 473 7.79 -12.93 -18.98
C GLU A 473 8.27 -12.25 -20.28
N ALA A 474 7.76 -11.06 -20.60
CA ALA A 474 8.30 -10.27 -21.70
C ALA A 474 9.56 -9.50 -21.27
N ALA A 475 10.69 -9.77 -21.94
CA ALA A 475 11.96 -9.07 -21.81
C ALA A 475 11.77 -7.55 -22.01
N ALA A 476 12.39 -6.74 -21.13
CA ALA A 476 12.41 -5.30 -21.25
C ALA A 476 12.79 -4.88 -22.68
N SER A 477 11.82 -4.37 -23.44
CA SER A 477 12.07 -3.87 -24.78
C SER A 477 12.92 -2.60 -24.65
N ARG A 478 14.22 -2.75 -24.89
CA ARG A 478 15.12 -1.62 -25.14
C ARG A 478 14.69 -0.97 -26.47
N ALA A 479 13.75 -0.03 -26.41
CA ALA A 479 13.50 0.84 -27.54
C ALA A 479 14.75 1.72 -27.77
N PRO A 480 15.28 1.83 -29.00
CA PRO A 480 16.39 2.72 -29.27
C PRO A 480 15.95 4.17 -29.06
N VAL A 481 16.74 4.92 -28.30
CA VAL A 481 16.61 6.37 -28.21
C VAL A 481 16.90 6.93 -29.60
N ASN A 482 15.87 7.41 -30.29
CA ASN A 482 16.04 8.32 -31.41
C ASN A 482 16.44 9.67 -30.83
N ASP A 483 17.74 9.88 -30.64
CA ASP A 483 18.31 11.20 -30.51
C ASP A 483 18.18 11.87 -31.88
N GLY A 484 17.08 12.60 -32.06
CA GLY A 484 16.97 13.61 -33.10
C GLY A 484 17.87 14.78 -32.75
N GLU A 485 19.17 14.62 -32.97
CA GLU A 485 20.02 15.75 -33.31
C GLU A 485 19.55 16.29 -34.67
N ASN A 486 19.08 17.53 -34.69
CA ASN A 486 19.27 18.37 -35.87
C ASN A 486 19.20 19.85 -35.51
N SER A 487 20.38 20.48 -35.68
CA SER A 487 20.67 21.90 -35.96
C SER A 487 20.58 22.90 -34.82
#